data_AF-M6K8Z5-F1
#
_entry.id   AF-M6K8Z5-F1
#
_cell.length_a   1.000
_cell.length_b   1.000
_cell.length_c   1.000
_cell.angle_alpha   90.00
_cell.angle_beta   90.00
_cell.angle_gamma   90.00
#
_symmetry.space_group_name_H-M   'P 1'
#
loop_
_entity.id
_entity.type
_entity.pdbx_description
1 polymer ?
#
loop_
_entity_poly.entity_id
_entity_poly.type
_entity_poly.pdbx_seq_one_letter_code
_entity_poly.pdbx_strand_id
1 'polypeptide(L)'
;MGTREAVFVGDGSTRLVDWVLYPNKQYRRSDGTTTTFTTNANSVVTANLQNSVDVGAEKFYWIGVGNQPATFDWEVSLNCNDWNSNNAVNFAIDGTTSSNEVFAGDGATPGGAFGSHNTGCNIRLNLLCVEQ
;
A
#
# COMPACT_ATOMS: atom_id res chain seq x y z
N MET A 1 22.32 4.65 15.60
CA MET A 1 21.44 3.95 14.65
C MET A 1 20.39 3.24 15.48
N GLY A 2 19.13 3.66 15.38
CA GLY A 2 18.04 3.06 16.14
C GLY A 2 17.29 2.07 15.26
N THR A 3 17.19 0.83 15.71
CA THR A 3 16.28 -0.17 15.14
C THR A 3 14.85 0.38 15.24
N ARG A 4 14.14 0.43 14.12
CA ARG A 4 12.73 0.86 14.07
C ARG A 4 11.89 -0.39 13.86
N GLU A 5 11.02 -0.66 14.82
CA GLU A 5 10.10 -1.80 14.83
C GLU A 5 8.71 -1.23 14.54
N ALA A 6 7.97 -1.83 13.61
CA ALA A 6 6.58 -1.48 13.47
C ALA A 6 5.74 -2.28 14.51
N VAL A 7 4.52 -1.82 14.79
CA VAL A 7 3.68 -2.31 15.89
C VAL A 7 2.38 -2.94 15.42
N PHE A 8 1.86 -3.91 16.20
CA PHE A 8 0.50 -4.42 16.00
C PHE A 8 -0.51 -3.31 16.37
N VAL A 9 -1.40 -2.95 15.44
CA VAL A 9 -2.31 -1.79 15.62
C VAL A 9 -3.30 -2.00 16.78
N GLY A 10 -3.61 -3.25 17.13
CA GLY A 10 -4.54 -3.56 18.22
C GLY A 10 -3.98 -3.43 19.64
N ASP A 11 -2.66 -3.56 19.84
CA ASP A 11 -2.05 -3.57 21.18
C ASP A 11 -0.70 -2.83 21.29
N GLY A 12 -0.18 -2.28 20.19
CA GLY A 12 1.07 -1.55 20.15
C GLY A 12 2.32 -2.42 20.34
N SER A 13 2.20 -3.74 20.35
CA SER A 13 3.35 -4.63 20.54
C SER A 13 4.32 -4.57 19.36
N THR A 14 5.62 -4.51 19.66
CA THR A 14 6.69 -4.49 18.66
C THR A 14 6.90 -5.90 18.10
N ARG A 15 6.19 -6.21 17.02
CA ARG A 15 6.28 -7.52 16.34
C ARG A 15 6.69 -7.43 14.88
N LEU A 16 7.05 -6.26 14.37
CA LEU A 16 7.24 -6.09 12.93
C LEU A 16 8.70 -6.10 12.50
N VAL A 17 9.11 -7.29 12.04
CA VAL A 17 10.23 -7.49 11.13
C VAL A 17 9.76 -7.01 9.73
N ASP A 18 10.60 -6.28 9.00
CA ASP A 18 10.43 -5.93 7.58
C ASP A 18 9.26 -5.01 7.17
N TRP A 19 8.68 -4.19 8.07
CA TRP A 19 7.70 -3.18 7.63
C TRP A 19 8.36 -2.10 6.77
N VAL A 20 7.73 -1.78 5.64
CA VAL A 20 8.34 -0.96 4.59
C VAL A 20 8.26 0.55 4.88
N LEU A 21 7.32 0.98 5.74
CA LEU A 21 7.14 2.39 6.09
C LEU A 21 7.73 2.72 7.47
N TYR A 22 8.31 3.91 7.63
CA TYR A 22 8.89 4.36 8.90
C TYR A 22 7.97 5.31 9.68
N PRO A 23 8.06 5.34 11.02
CA PRO A 23 7.25 6.23 11.84
C PRO A 23 7.56 7.70 11.59
N ASN A 24 6.50 8.53 11.52
CA ASN A 24 6.59 9.98 11.37
C ASN A 24 7.47 10.41 10.18
N LYS A 25 7.46 9.63 9.09
CA LYS A 25 8.28 9.88 7.89
C LYS A 25 7.41 10.47 6.78
N GLN A 26 7.92 11.52 6.15
CA GLN A 26 7.34 12.10 4.96
C GLN A 26 7.77 11.29 3.74
N TYR A 27 6.79 10.80 2.98
CA TYR A 27 7.02 10.13 1.71
C TYR A 27 6.73 11.10 0.56
N ARG A 28 7.58 11.02 -0.47
CA ARG A 28 7.55 11.94 -1.60
C ARG A 28 7.50 11.17 -2.90
N ARG A 29 7.00 11.83 -3.95
CA ARG A 29 7.13 11.35 -5.32
C ARG A 29 8.60 11.21 -5.70
N SER A 30 8.85 10.51 -6.80
CA SER A 30 10.19 10.41 -7.41
C SER A 30 10.76 11.75 -7.87
N ASP A 31 9.96 12.82 -7.92
CA ASP A 31 10.42 14.19 -8.17
C ASP A 31 11.20 14.80 -6.98
N GLY A 32 11.23 14.14 -5.82
CA GLY A 32 11.98 14.55 -4.62
C GLY A 32 11.41 15.73 -3.84
N THR A 33 10.33 16.35 -4.33
CA THR A 33 9.79 17.62 -3.79
C THR A 33 8.34 17.51 -3.35
N THR A 34 7.52 16.78 -4.11
CA THR A 34 6.08 16.65 -3.84
C THR A 34 5.83 15.62 -2.76
N THR A 35 5.26 16.05 -1.63
CA THR A 35 4.83 15.14 -0.56
C THR A 35 3.55 14.41 -0.95
N THR A 36 3.55 13.08 -0.81
CA THR A 36 2.36 12.25 -1.05
C THR A 36 1.59 12.06 0.26
N PHE A 37 2.26 11.59 1.31
CA PHE A 37 1.68 11.41 2.64
C PHE A 37 2.75 11.44 3.73
N THR A 38 2.31 11.49 4.98
CA THR A 38 3.16 11.33 6.17
C THR A 38 2.55 10.25 7.05
N THR A 39 3.38 9.30 7.47
CA THR A 39 2.96 8.24 8.40
C THR A 39 2.82 8.77 9.83
N ASN A 40 1.98 8.13 10.64
CA ASN A 40 1.89 8.41 12.06
C ASN A 40 3.04 7.74 12.87
N ALA A 41 2.97 7.81 14.19
CA ALA A 41 3.94 7.20 15.10
C ALA A 41 4.02 5.65 15.01
N ASN A 42 3.05 5.02 14.37
CA ASN A 42 2.96 3.57 14.18
C ASN A 42 3.29 3.15 12.73
N SER A 43 3.86 4.06 11.90
CA SER A 43 4.13 3.81 10.48
C SER A 43 2.90 3.58 9.59
N VAL A 44 1.72 4.05 10.02
CA VAL A 44 0.46 3.87 9.28
C VAL A 44 0.05 5.17 8.58
N VAL A 45 -0.52 5.05 7.38
CA VAL A 45 -1.20 6.16 6.70
C VAL A 45 -2.68 6.14 7.09
N THR A 46 -3.14 7.20 7.75
CA THR A 46 -4.49 7.28 8.36
C THR A 46 -5.42 8.30 7.71
N ALA A 47 -4.97 8.93 6.62
CA ALA A 47 -5.72 9.94 5.89
C ALA A 47 -5.37 9.87 4.41
N ASN A 48 -6.28 10.34 3.55
CA ASN A 48 -6.06 10.46 2.12
C ASN A 48 -4.73 11.15 1.80
N LEU A 49 -4.11 10.70 0.72
CA LEU A 49 -2.86 11.24 0.20
C LEU A 49 -3.09 12.71 -0.17
N GLN A 50 -2.13 13.56 0.22
CA GLN A 50 -2.11 14.97 -0.16
C GLN A 50 -1.93 15.12 -1.66
N ASN A 51 -1.17 14.20 -2.26
CA ASN A 51 -0.92 14.10 -3.69
C ASN A 51 -0.77 12.63 -4.08
N SER A 52 -1.23 12.29 -5.29
CA SER A 52 -1.14 10.95 -5.86
C SER A 52 0.31 10.47 -5.93
N VAL A 53 0.54 9.15 -6.02
CA VAL A 53 1.89 8.57 -5.96
C VAL A 53 2.78 9.00 -7.13
N ASP A 54 2.21 9.24 -8.31
CA ASP A 54 2.93 9.75 -9.48
C ASP A 54 2.05 10.75 -10.26
N VAL A 55 2.68 11.53 -11.14
CA VAL A 55 2.00 12.40 -12.11
C VAL A 55 2.07 11.78 -13.51
N GLY A 56 0.97 11.83 -14.25
CA GLY A 56 0.90 11.38 -15.64
C GLY A 56 -0.11 10.26 -15.85
N ALA A 57 0.18 9.40 -16.83
CA ALA A 57 -0.68 8.26 -17.14
C ALA A 57 -0.77 7.32 -15.94
N GLU A 58 -1.99 6.83 -15.67
CA GLU A 58 -2.26 5.89 -14.60
C GLU A 58 -1.41 4.61 -14.76
N LYS A 59 -0.81 4.19 -13.64
CA LYS A 59 -0.09 2.93 -13.53
C LYS A 59 -0.63 2.16 -12.35
N PHE A 60 -0.86 0.87 -12.55
CA PHE A 60 -1.20 -0.05 -11.47
C PHE A 60 0.06 -0.72 -10.92
N TYR A 61 0.05 -1.01 -9.63
CA TYR A 61 1.14 -1.70 -8.95
C TYR A 61 0.62 -2.67 -7.91
N TRP A 62 1.37 -3.75 -7.71
CA TRP A 62 1.09 -4.72 -6.67
C TRP A 62 1.31 -4.14 -5.29
N ILE A 63 0.41 -4.47 -4.35
CA ILE A 63 0.56 -4.10 -2.95
C ILE A 63 0.24 -5.23 -1.97
N GLY A 64 -0.75 -6.08 -2.27
CA GLY A 64 -1.07 -7.27 -1.47
C GLY A 64 -1.59 -7.02 -0.06
N VAL A 65 -1.79 -5.76 0.33
CA VAL A 65 -2.56 -5.35 1.52
C VAL A 65 -3.83 -4.64 1.08
N GLY A 66 -4.90 -4.74 1.87
CA GLY A 66 -6.17 -4.09 1.55
C GLY A 66 -7.40 -4.83 2.08
N ASN A 67 -8.47 -4.08 2.30
CA ASN A 67 -9.75 -4.60 2.77
C ASN A 67 -10.53 -5.28 1.66
N GLN A 68 -10.26 -6.57 1.45
CA GLN A 68 -11.23 -7.60 1.01
C GLN A 68 -10.52 -8.96 1.05
N PRO A 69 -10.79 -9.89 1.99
CA PRO A 69 -11.78 -9.89 3.06
C PRO A 69 -11.27 -9.38 4.44
N ALA A 70 -10.14 -8.67 4.48
CA ALA A 70 -9.52 -8.22 5.73
C ALA A 70 -10.37 -7.19 6.51
N THR A 71 -10.25 -7.19 7.85
CA THR A 71 -11.00 -6.27 8.73
C THR A 71 -10.33 -4.90 8.91
N PHE A 72 -9.14 -4.75 8.33
CA PHE A 72 -8.28 -3.58 8.46
C PHE A 72 -7.53 -3.34 7.14
N ASP A 73 -7.50 -2.08 6.68
CA ASP A 73 -7.01 -1.77 5.32
C ASP A 73 -5.51 -2.05 5.12
N TRP A 74 -4.72 -2.10 6.18
CA TRP A 74 -3.28 -2.42 6.13
C TRP A 74 -2.95 -3.87 6.51
N GLU A 75 -3.95 -4.77 6.47
CA GLU A 75 -3.75 -6.20 6.67
C GLU A 75 -3.45 -6.89 5.34
N VAL A 76 -2.62 -7.94 5.39
CA VAL A 76 -2.38 -8.81 4.23
C VAL A 76 -3.69 -9.46 3.85
N SER A 77 -4.05 -9.36 2.57
CA SER A 77 -5.25 -9.98 2.04
C SER A 77 -4.88 -10.98 0.94
N LEU A 78 -5.07 -10.61 -0.32
CA LEU A 78 -4.71 -11.40 -1.48
C LEU A 78 -3.33 -10.95 -1.95
N ASN A 79 -2.38 -11.90 -2.06
CA ASN A 79 -0.98 -11.59 -2.36
C ASN A 79 -0.36 -12.62 -3.33
N CYS A 80 -1.14 -13.25 -4.20
CA CYS A 80 -0.65 -14.24 -5.15
C CYS A 80 0.08 -15.44 -4.50
N ASN A 81 -0.48 -15.96 -3.39
CA ASN A 81 0.13 -17.03 -2.59
C ASN A 81 1.56 -16.66 -2.18
N ASP A 82 1.69 -15.57 -1.43
CA ASP A 82 2.98 -15.01 -0.99
C ASP A 82 3.92 -14.71 -2.17
N TRP A 83 3.35 -14.08 -3.21
CA TRP A 83 4.04 -13.69 -4.44
C TRP A 83 4.69 -14.87 -5.19
N ASN A 84 4.18 -16.09 -5.00
CA ASN A 84 4.72 -17.32 -5.57
C ASN A 84 3.85 -17.92 -6.70
N SER A 85 2.74 -17.26 -7.05
CA SER A 85 1.84 -17.69 -8.13
C SER A 85 1.84 -16.71 -9.30
N ASN A 86 1.78 -17.27 -10.51
CA ASN A 86 1.42 -16.56 -11.75
C ASN A 86 0.12 -17.08 -12.39
N ASN A 87 -0.67 -17.88 -11.65
CA ASN A 87 -1.92 -18.46 -12.14
C ASN A 87 -3.06 -17.42 -12.12
N ALA A 88 -3.86 -17.36 -13.18
CA ALA A 88 -4.98 -16.43 -13.33
C ALA A 88 -6.13 -16.63 -12.33
N VAL A 89 -6.21 -17.81 -11.67
CA VAL A 89 -7.22 -18.09 -10.63
C VAL A 89 -6.79 -17.63 -9.23
N ASN A 90 -5.52 -17.27 -9.06
CA ASN A 90 -5.03 -16.64 -7.85
C ASN A 90 -5.05 -15.12 -8.07
N PHE A 91 -5.28 -14.38 -7.00
CA PHE A 91 -5.42 -12.92 -7.04
C PHE A 91 -4.45 -12.26 -6.07
N ALA A 92 -4.14 -11.00 -6.35
CA ALA A 92 -3.57 -10.09 -5.37
C ALA A 92 -4.25 -8.73 -5.42
N ILE A 93 -4.10 -7.98 -4.34
CA ILE A 93 -4.53 -6.59 -4.28
C ILE A 93 -3.53 -5.71 -5.02
N ASP A 94 -4.04 -4.86 -5.90
CA ASP A 94 -3.29 -3.77 -6.52
C ASP A 94 -3.76 -2.39 -6.04
N GLY A 95 -2.92 -1.40 -6.33
CA GLY A 95 -3.20 0.02 -6.18
C GLY A 95 -2.87 0.80 -7.44
N THR A 96 -3.17 2.10 -7.43
CA THR A 96 -2.97 2.99 -8.57
C THR A 96 -2.11 4.22 -8.24
N THR A 97 -1.37 4.74 -9.21
CA THR A 97 -0.56 5.96 -9.04
C THR A 97 -1.36 7.24 -9.13
N SER A 98 -2.60 7.19 -9.61
CA SER A 98 -3.44 8.35 -9.92
C SER A 98 -4.35 8.78 -8.76
N SER A 99 -4.61 7.87 -7.81
CA SER A 99 -5.54 8.13 -6.70
C SER A 99 -4.90 8.92 -5.56
N ASN A 100 -5.74 9.75 -4.94
CA ASN A 100 -5.43 10.41 -3.67
C ASN A 100 -6.09 9.71 -2.48
N GLU A 101 -6.94 8.71 -2.71
CA GLU A 101 -7.53 7.92 -1.62
C GLU A 101 -6.53 6.86 -1.17
N VAL A 102 -6.39 6.63 0.15
CA VAL A 102 -5.49 5.58 0.64
C VAL A 102 -5.99 4.21 0.19
N PHE A 103 -7.27 3.94 0.44
CA PHE A 103 -7.99 2.75 0.03
C PHE A 103 -9.34 3.20 -0.54
N ALA A 104 -9.82 2.51 -1.57
CA ALA A 104 -11.14 2.81 -2.12
C ALA A 104 -12.22 2.40 -1.11
N GLY A 105 -13.16 3.31 -0.81
CA GLY A 105 -14.38 2.95 -0.09
C GLY A 105 -15.23 1.99 -0.92
N ASP A 106 -16.01 1.13 -0.24
CA ASP A 106 -16.95 0.20 -0.86
C ASP A 106 -17.98 0.97 -1.72
N GLY A 107 -17.69 1.15 -3.02
CA GLY A 107 -18.60 1.76 -3.99
C GLY A 107 -18.17 3.03 -4.73
N ALA A 108 -16.92 3.50 -4.68
CA ALA A 108 -16.47 4.62 -5.54
C ALA A 108 -15.45 4.17 -6.63
N THR A 109 -15.73 4.57 -7.87
CA THR A 109 -14.89 4.49 -9.09
C THR A 109 -13.44 5.01 -8.91
N PRO A 110 -12.52 4.60 -9.81
CA PRO A 110 -11.50 3.57 -9.57
C PRO A 110 -10.41 3.97 -8.57
N GLY A 111 -9.99 3.02 -7.74
CA GLY A 111 -8.63 2.97 -7.21
C GLY A 111 -8.37 3.65 -5.87
N GLY A 112 -7.95 2.88 -4.86
CA GLY A 112 -7.14 3.40 -3.77
C GLY A 112 -5.67 3.37 -4.18
N ALA A 113 -4.84 4.28 -3.67
CA ALA A 113 -3.40 4.18 -3.82
C ALA A 113 -2.90 2.83 -3.29
N PHE A 114 -3.50 2.29 -2.22
CA PHE A 114 -3.02 1.10 -1.55
C PHE A 114 -4.01 -0.07 -1.50
N GLY A 115 -5.06 -0.07 -2.31
CA GLY A 115 -5.91 -1.24 -2.42
C GLY A 115 -7.27 -0.93 -3.03
N SER A 116 -7.64 -1.70 -4.05
CA SER A 116 -8.98 -1.60 -4.65
C SER A 116 -9.36 -2.78 -5.55
N HIS A 117 -8.41 -3.44 -6.21
CA HIS A 117 -8.75 -4.46 -7.21
C HIS A 117 -8.17 -5.81 -6.87
N ASN A 118 -8.98 -6.85 -7.08
CA ASN A 118 -8.52 -8.22 -7.14
C ASN A 118 -8.00 -8.48 -8.55
N THR A 119 -6.69 -8.41 -8.72
CA THR A 119 -6.05 -8.61 -10.02
C THR A 119 -5.44 -10.00 -10.11
N GLY A 120 -5.70 -10.69 -11.22
CA GLY A 120 -5.18 -12.03 -11.46
C GLY A 120 -3.65 -12.05 -11.50
N CYS A 121 -3.04 -13.05 -10.87
CA CYS A 121 -1.58 -13.11 -10.73
C CYS A 121 -0.82 -13.35 -12.04
N ASN A 122 -1.52 -13.62 -13.13
CA ASN A 122 -0.96 -13.74 -14.48
C ASN A 122 -0.75 -12.38 -15.17
N ILE A 123 -1.17 -11.27 -14.54
CA ILE A 123 -1.01 -9.91 -15.08
C ILE A 123 0.33 -9.31 -14.67
N ARG A 124 0.94 -8.56 -15.59
CA ARG A 124 2.17 -7.80 -15.32
C ARG A 124 1.80 -6.38 -14.85
N LEU A 125 1.98 -6.13 -13.56
CA LEU A 125 1.89 -4.80 -12.95
C LEU A 125 3.26 -4.28 -12.52
N ASN A 126 3.31 -3.01 -12.11
CA ASN A 126 4.51 -2.40 -11.55
C ASN A 126 4.72 -2.81 -10.08
N LEU A 127 5.90 -2.49 -9.54
CA LEU A 127 6.19 -2.53 -8.11
C LEU A 127 6.49 -1.12 -7.62
N LEU A 128 5.90 -0.74 -6.49
CA LEU A 128 6.24 0.50 -5.82
C LEU A 128 7.38 0.25 -4.84
N CYS A 129 8.50 0.94 -5.05
CA CYS A 129 9.63 0.91 -4.13
C CYS A 129 9.61 2.19 -3.30
N VAL A 130 9.84 2.07 -2.00
CA VAL A 130 9.97 3.22 -1.09
C VAL A 130 11.35 3.21 -0.44
N GLU A 131 11.93 4.39 -0.27
CA GLU A 131 13.22 4.52 0.39
C GLU A 131 13.07 4.27 1.90
N GLN A 132 13.84 3.30 2.39
CA GLN A 132 14.03 3.05 3.82
C GLN A 132 15.02 4.09 4.37
#